data_AF-A0A316DGR6-F1
#
_entry.id   AF-A0A316DGR6-F1
#
_cell.length_a   1.000
_cell.length_b   1.000
_cell.length_c   1.000
_cell.angle_alpha   90.00
_cell.angle_beta   90.00
_cell.angle_gamma   90.00
#
_symmetry.space_group_name_H-M   'P 1'
#
loop_
_entity.id
_entity.type
_entity.pdbx_description
1 polymer ?
#
loop_
_entity_poly.entity_id
_entity_poly.type
_entity_poly.pdbx_seq_one_letter_code
_entity_poly.pdbx_strand_id
1 'polypeptide(L)'
;MAQACINLGITKSLVLKICEISRSSFYYKPKLEAQKVGRVFSKNTQKTTGGYDDNELVVEHIKTLLAEPFVDYGYLKVTFFLREEKNYVINPKNRNACRVYRLMKANNLLCNDKGSREFTKRQWVKELVPKPIKEFTYRIGGPI
;
A
#
# COMPACT_ATOMS: atom_id res chain seq x y z
N MET A 1 32.65 22.68 23.70
CA MET A 1 34.01 22.82 24.26
C MET A 1 35.04 21.99 23.49
N ALA A 2 34.92 20.65 23.44
CA ALA A 2 35.86 19.78 22.71
C ALA A 2 36.09 20.16 21.23
N GLN A 3 35.02 20.52 20.50
CA GLN A 3 35.14 20.91 19.08
C GLN A 3 35.96 22.19 18.88
N ALA A 4 35.91 23.14 19.81
CA ALA A 4 36.66 24.40 19.72
C ALA A 4 38.17 24.15 19.85
N CYS A 5 38.58 23.27 20.78
CA CYS A 5 39.98 22.89 20.97
C CYS A 5 40.55 22.12 19.76
N ILE A 6 39.73 21.30 19.11
CA ILE A 6 40.12 20.57 17.89
C ILE A 6 40.32 21.55 16.72
N ASN A 7 39.49 22.59 16.61
CA ASN A 7 39.62 23.61 15.57
C ASN A 7 40.89 24.47 15.76
N LEU A 8 41.44 24.54 16.98
CA LEU A 8 42.72 25.20 17.29
C LEU A 8 43.95 24.32 16.96
N GLY A 9 43.76 23.14 16.37
CA GLY A 9 44.85 22.25 15.92
C GLY A 9 45.37 21.25 16.95
N ILE A 10 44.73 21.16 18.13
CA ILE A 10 45.12 20.20 19.18
C ILE A 10 44.70 18.78 18.77
N THR A 11 45.51 17.77 19.13
CA THR A 11 45.24 16.37 18.81
C THR A 11 43.94 15.88 19.46
N LYS A 12 43.05 15.30 18.66
CA LYS A 12 41.72 14.83 19.09
C LYS A 12 41.79 13.86 20.26
N SER A 13 42.79 12.97 20.29
CA SER A 13 42.99 12.00 21.37
C SER A 13 43.18 12.68 22.73
N LEU A 14 43.97 13.75 22.77
CA LEU A 14 44.26 14.51 23.97
C LEU A 14 43.01 15.25 24.45
N VAL A 15 42.32 15.95 23.54
CA VAL A 15 41.10 16.69 23.86
C VAL A 15 40.00 15.76 24.39
N LEU A 16 39.81 14.60 23.77
CA LEU A 16 38.80 13.64 24.21
C LEU A 16 39.12 13.00 25.55
N LYS A 17 40.42 12.80 25.85
CA LYS A 17 40.88 12.32 27.14
C LYS A 17 40.62 13.34 28.25
N ILE A 18 40.88 14.63 27.98
CA ILE A 18 40.65 15.73 28.93
C ILE A 18 39.15 15.96 29.15
N CYS A 19 38.34 15.87 28.10
CA CYS A 19 36.89 16.03 28.19
C CYS A 19 36.16 14.77 28.70
N GLU A 20 36.88 13.68 28.99
CA GLU A 20 36.32 12.39 29.42
C GLU A 20 35.25 11.81 28.47
N ILE A 21 35.34 12.13 27.16
CA ILE A 21 34.42 11.65 26.14
C ILE A 21 35.02 10.42 25.47
N SER A 22 34.26 9.33 25.40
CA SER A 22 34.71 8.14 24.67
C SER A 22 34.92 8.45 23.18
N ARG A 23 36.00 7.90 22.61
CA ARG A 23 36.35 8.12 21.19
C ARG A 23 35.21 7.72 20.25
N SER A 24 34.45 6.68 20.58
CA SER A 24 33.29 6.23 19.81
C SER A 24 32.12 7.21 19.87
N SER A 25 31.85 7.82 21.03
CA SER A 25 30.74 8.77 21.19
C SER A 25 31.03 10.11 20.51
N PHE A 26 32.29 10.51 20.35
CA PHE A 26 32.63 11.79 19.71
C PHE A 26 32.15 11.91 18.26
N TYR A 27 32.17 10.81 17.51
CA TYR A 27 31.70 10.79 16.11
C TYR A 27 30.18 10.65 15.98
N TYR A 28 29.52 10.21 17.05
CA TYR A 28 28.08 10.03 17.06
C TYR A 28 27.39 11.39 17.13
N LYS A 29 26.68 11.77 16.06
CA LYS A 29 25.81 12.94 16.05
C LYS A 29 24.37 12.45 16.25
N PRO A 30 23.77 12.64 17.44
CA PRO A 30 22.37 12.30 17.64
C PRO A 30 21.53 13.13 16.66
N LYS A 31 20.70 12.47 15.87
CA LYS A 31 19.68 13.18 15.09
C LYS A 31 18.60 13.59 16.10
N LEU A 32 18.45 14.90 16.32
CA LEU A 32 17.47 15.46 17.26
C LEU A 32 16.02 15.03 16.91
N GLU A 33 15.78 14.73 15.64
CA GLU A 33 14.52 14.18 15.17
C GLU A 33 14.75 12.88 14.39
N ALA A 34 13.90 11.89 14.64
CA ALA A 34 13.80 10.69 13.82
C ALA A 34 13.20 11.03 12.45
N GLN A 35 13.95 11.76 11.62
CA GLN A 35 13.57 11.97 10.22
C GLN A 35 13.47 10.60 9.55
N LYS A 36 12.28 10.27 9.06
CA LYS A 36 12.05 9.07 8.25
C LYS A 36 13.03 9.08 7.09
N VAL A 37 13.99 8.15 7.13
CA VAL A 37 14.97 7.96 6.07
C VAL A 37 14.23 7.35 4.87
N GLY A 38 14.13 8.09 3.77
CA GLY A 38 13.46 7.64 2.54
C GLY A 38 13.11 8.80 1.61
N ARG A 39 12.81 8.49 0.35
CA ARG A 39 12.37 9.51 -0.63
C ARG A 39 10.99 10.03 -0.25
N VAL A 40 10.91 11.33 0.02
CA VAL A 40 9.63 12.01 0.27
C VAL A 40 8.76 11.90 -0.97
N PHE A 41 7.46 11.69 -0.74
CA PHE A 41 6.51 11.60 -1.82
C PHE A 41 6.22 12.99 -2.41
N SER A 42 6.17 13.06 -3.73
CA SER A 42 5.84 14.27 -4.48
C SER A 42 4.42 14.77 -4.15
N LYS A 43 4.28 16.08 -3.94
CA LYS A 43 2.98 16.74 -3.73
C LYS A 43 2.21 17.01 -5.02
N ASN A 44 2.88 17.02 -6.16
CA ASN A 44 2.29 17.40 -7.44
C ASN A 44 2.33 16.25 -8.45
N THR A 45 1.39 16.28 -9.40
CA THR A 45 1.26 15.34 -10.51
C THR A 45 1.45 16.06 -11.84
N GLN A 46 2.36 15.52 -12.66
CA GLN A 46 2.69 16.09 -13.95
C GLN A 46 1.63 15.71 -15.00
N LYS A 47 1.28 16.67 -15.86
CA LYS A 47 0.45 16.46 -17.04
C LYS A 47 1.29 16.26 -18.30
N THR A 48 0.75 15.54 -19.27
CA THR A 48 1.35 15.29 -20.58
C THR A 48 1.46 16.59 -21.39
N THR A 49 0.49 17.49 -21.27
CA THR A 49 0.46 18.81 -21.92
C THR A 49 1.51 19.80 -21.38
N GLY A 50 2.29 19.40 -20.38
CA GLY A 50 3.16 20.28 -19.62
C GLY A 50 2.41 20.91 -18.43
N GLY A 51 3.10 21.04 -17.30
CA GLY A 51 2.54 21.56 -16.06
C GLY A 51 2.35 20.52 -14.96
N TYR A 52 2.06 21.02 -13.77
CA TYR A 52 1.89 20.26 -12.54
C TYR A 52 0.60 20.65 -11.85
N ASP A 53 -0.21 19.66 -11.50
CA ASP A 53 -1.39 19.82 -10.68
C ASP A 53 -1.11 19.36 -9.25
N ASP A 54 -1.79 19.96 -8.29
CA ASP A 54 -1.72 19.48 -6.93
C ASP A 54 -2.44 18.14 -6.78
N ASN A 55 -1.95 17.30 -5.87
CA ASN A 55 -2.54 15.99 -5.59
C ASN A 55 -3.98 16.11 -5.07
N GLU A 56 -4.33 17.21 -4.41
CA GLU A 56 -5.69 17.50 -3.94
C GLU A 56 -6.66 17.59 -5.13
N LEU A 57 -6.28 18.31 -6.18
CA LEU A 57 -7.07 18.44 -7.40
C LEU A 57 -7.22 17.09 -8.12
N VAL A 58 -6.17 16.26 -8.13
CA VAL A 58 -6.26 14.89 -8.64
C VAL A 58 -7.25 14.05 -7.84
N VAL A 59 -7.31 14.21 -6.51
CA VAL A 59 -8.29 13.51 -5.66
C VAL A 59 -9.71 13.95 -5.98
N GLU A 60 -9.94 15.24 -6.20
CA GLU A 60 -11.27 15.73 -6.59
C GLU A 60 -11.74 15.12 -7.91
N HIS A 61 -10.88 15.01 -8.92
CA HIS A 61 -11.21 14.30 -10.16
C HIS A 61 -11.59 12.83 -9.93
N ILE A 62 -10.90 12.15 -9.00
CA ILE A 62 -11.23 10.76 -8.65
C ILE A 62 -12.61 10.70 -7.97
N LYS A 63 -12.92 11.63 -7.05
CA LYS A 63 -14.23 11.70 -6.41
C LYS A 63 -15.34 11.96 -7.42
N THR A 64 -15.13 12.87 -8.37
CA THR A 64 -16.10 13.14 -9.45
C THR A 64 -16.38 11.88 -10.28
N LEU A 65 -15.32 11.13 -10.66
CA LEU A 65 -15.48 9.88 -11.40
C LEU A 65 -16.27 8.83 -10.59
N LEU A 66 -15.96 8.67 -9.30
CA LEU A 66 -16.64 7.68 -8.45
C LEU A 66 -18.06 8.11 -8.03
N ALA A 67 -18.41 9.39 -8.21
CA ALA A 67 -19.75 9.89 -7.94
C ALA A 67 -20.74 9.56 -9.08
N GLU A 68 -20.24 9.18 -10.25
CA GLU A 68 -21.08 8.73 -11.35
C GLU A 68 -21.82 7.42 -10.99
N PRO A 69 -23.08 7.27 -11.40
CA PRO A 69 -23.85 6.06 -11.09
C PRO A 69 -23.19 4.84 -11.72
N PHE A 70 -23.16 3.73 -10.97
CA PHE A 70 -22.61 2.42 -11.39
C PHE A 70 -21.08 2.36 -11.54
N VAL A 71 -20.33 3.34 -10.99
CA VAL A 71 -18.86 3.37 -11.08
C VAL A 71 -18.18 2.79 -9.84
N ASP A 72 -17.95 1.47 -9.84
CA ASP A 72 -17.22 0.76 -8.77
C ASP A 72 -15.74 0.55 -9.11
N TYR A 73 -15.07 1.59 -9.60
CA TYR A 73 -13.71 1.47 -10.12
C TYR A 73 -12.65 1.39 -9.02
N GLY A 74 -11.88 0.30 -9.05
CA GLY A 74 -10.63 0.22 -8.28
C GLY A 74 -9.54 1.13 -8.84
N TYR A 75 -8.48 1.34 -8.07
CA TYR A 75 -7.37 2.25 -8.41
C TYR A 75 -6.76 2.01 -9.80
N LEU A 76 -6.81 0.77 -10.32
CA LEU A 76 -6.28 0.43 -11.64
C LEU A 76 -7.09 1.10 -12.75
N LYS A 77 -8.43 0.98 -12.72
CA LYS A 77 -9.32 1.63 -13.69
C LYS A 77 -9.26 3.15 -13.58
N VAL A 78 -9.23 3.67 -12.35
CA VAL A 78 -9.03 5.11 -12.10
C VAL A 78 -7.71 5.61 -12.70
N THR A 79 -6.64 4.81 -12.65
CA THR A 79 -5.35 5.17 -13.26
C THR A 79 -5.44 5.28 -14.79
N PHE A 80 -6.20 4.40 -15.44
CA PHE A 80 -6.44 4.50 -16.89
C PHE A 80 -7.24 5.75 -17.24
N PHE A 81 -8.35 5.99 -16.53
CA PHE A 81 -9.13 7.22 -16.68
C PHE A 81 -8.28 8.49 -16.54
N LEU A 82 -7.44 8.59 -15.50
CA LEU A 82 -6.59 9.76 -15.28
C LEU A 82 -5.53 9.96 -16.38
N ARG A 83 -5.11 8.90 -17.07
CA ARG A 83 -4.16 8.98 -18.19
C ARG A 83 -4.85 9.40 -19.47
N GLU A 84 -5.99 8.79 -19.79
CA GLU A 84 -6.70 8.98 -21.05
C GLU A 84 -7.49 10.29 -21.05
N GLU A 85 -8.32 10.52 -20.02
CA GLU A 85 -9.25 11.66 -19.98
C GLU A 85 -8.60 12.93 -19.46
N LYS A 86 -7.70 12.79 -18.47
CA LYS A 86 -7.06 13.94 -17.79
C LYS A 86 -5.60 14.15 -18.18
N ASN A 87 -5.06 13.33 -19.09
CA ASN A 87 -3.70 13.46 -19.63
C ASN A 87 -2.61 13.51 -18.54
N TYR A 88 -2.75 12.74 -17.45
CA TYR A 88 -1.73 12.71 -16.40
C TYR A 88 -0.63 11.67 -16.69
N VAL A 89 0.62 12.05 -16.42
CA VAL A 89 1.80 11.17 -16.50
C VAL A 89 1.93 10.39 -15.20
N ILE A 90 1.06 9.41 -15.01
CA ILE A 90 1.03 8.54 -13.83
C ILE A 90 1.57 7.18 -14.23
N ASN A 91 2.53 6.62 -13.51
CA ASN A 91 2.98 5.24 -13.74
C ASN A 91 2.02 4.23 -13.11
N PRO A 92 1.79 3.04 -13.71
CA PRO A 92 0.85 2.06 -13.18
C PRO A 92 1.47 1.22 -12.05
N LYS A 93 2.65 1.58 -11.56
CA LYS A 93 3.59 0.67 -10.89
C LYS A 93 3.03 0.07 -9.60
N ASN A 94 2.96 -1.28 -9.59
CA ASN A 94 2.62 -2.25 -8.53
C ASN A 94 1.52 -1.88 -7.51
N ARG A 95 0.75 -2.90 -7.10
CA ARG A 95 -0.47 -2.85 -6.26
C ARG A 95 -0.47 -1.84 -5.09
N ASN A 96 0.69 -1.53 -4.51
CA ASN A 96 0.84 -0.69 -3.32
C ASN A 96 1.70 0.57 -3.53
N ALA A 97 2.37 0.73 -4.68
CA ALA A 97 3.36 1.77 -4.92
C ALA A 97 2.87 2.89 -5.86
N CYS A 98 1.73 2.72 -6.52
CA CYS A 98 1.23 3.75 -7.42
C CYS A 98 0.70 4.96 -6.64
N ARG A 99 0.86 6.15 -7.23
CA ARG A 99 0.40 7.41 -6.63
C ARG A 99 -1.11 7.39 -6.39
N VAL A 100 -1.88 6.88 -7.36
CA VAL A 100 -3.35 6.81 -7.31
C VAL A 100 -3.82 5.94 -6.14
N TYR A 101 -3.27 4.73 -5.96
CA TYR A 101 -3.59 3.87 -4.82
C TYR A 101 -3.37 4.59 -3.49
N ARG A 102 -2.26 5.31 -3.35
CA ARG A 102 -1.94 6.02 -2.12
C ARG A 102 -2.86 7.21 -1.86
N LEU A 103 -3.20 7.97 -2.90
CA LEU A 103 -4.17 9.07 -2.80
C LEU A 103 -5.56 8.55 -2.43
N MET A 104 -6.02 7.49 -3.10
CA MET A 104 -7.30 6.85 -2.79
C MET A 104 -7.31 6.25 -1.38
N LYS A 105 -6.22 5.59 -0.96
CA LYS A 105 -6.10 5.03 0.38
C LYS A 105 -6.13 6.11 1.46
N ALA A 106 -5.42 7.21 1.26
CA ALA A 106 -5.40 8.33 2.21
C ALA A 106 -6.77 9.02 2.35
N ASN A 107 -7.58 8.99 1.29
CA ASN A 107 -8.92 9.58 1.25
C ASN A 107 -10.06 8.55 1.45
N ASN A 108 -9.75 7.32 1.89
CA ASN A 108 -10.74 6.25 2.08
C ASN A 108 -11.62 5.94 0.85
N LEU A 109 -11.09 6.14 -0.37
CA LEU A 109 -11.78 5.88 -1.63
C LEU A 109 -11.59 4.44 -2.15
N LEU A 110 -10.83 3.62 -1.42
CA LEU A 110 -10.70 2.19 -1.72
C LEU A 110 -11.77 1.43 -0.94
N CYS A 111 -12.41 0.47 -1.59
CA CYS A 111 -13.25 -0.51 -0.92
C CYS A 111 -12.36 -1.32 0.04
N ASN A 112 -12.37 -0.92 1.31
CA ASN A 112 -11.53 -1.48 2.37
C ASN A 112 -12.25 -2.61 3.11
N ASP A 113 -13.19 -3.30 2.46
CA ASP A 113 -13.93 -4.37 3.10
C ASP A 113 -13.31 -5.71 2.76
N LYS A 114 -12.03 -5.86 3.14
CA LYS A 114 -11.61 -7.16 3.65
C LYS A 114 -12.02 -7.19 5.12
N GLY A 115 -13.33 -7.25 5.36
CA GLY A 115 -13.81 -7.82 6.62
C GLY A 115 -13.04 -9.10 6.86
N SER A 116 -12.67 -9.37 8.11
CA SER A 116 -12.13 -10.66 8.51
C SER A 116 -13.08 -11.73 7.97
N ARG A 117 -12.73 -12.33 6.84
CA ARG A 117 -13.52 -13.43 6.30
C ARG A 117 -13.08 -14.59 7.16
N GLU A 118 -13.87 -14.87 8.19
CA GLU A 118 -13.74 -16.10 8.97
C GLU A 118 -13.76 -17.25 7.95
N PHE A 119 -12.58 -17.77 7.61
CA PHE A 119 -12.45 -18.89 6.71
C PHE A 119 -12.96 -20.12 7.45
N THR A 120 -14.28 -20.32 7.40
CA THR A 120 -14.88 -21.56 7.88
C THR A 120 -14.31 -22.71 7.07
N LYS A 121 -13.95 -23.80 7.77
CA LYS A 121 -13.45 -25.01 7.11
C LYS A 121 -14.52 -25.47 6.11
N ARG A 122 -14.12 -25.70 4.85
CA ARG A 122 -15.02 -26.24 3.82
C ARG A 122 -15.67 -27.53 4.35
N GLN A 123 -16.99 -27.50 4.50
CA GLN A 123 -17.80 -28.69 4.78
C GLN A 123 -17.97 -29.45 3.47
N TRP A 124 -17.35 -30.61 3.35
CA TRP A 124 -17.51 -31.49 2.20
C TRP A 124 -18.79 -32.31 2.38
N VAL A 125 -19.65 -32.32 1.37
CA VAL A 125 -20.82 -33.21 1.32
C VAL A 125 -20.30 -34.64 1.17
N LYS A 126 -20.46 -35.46 2.21
CA LYS A 126 -19.98 -36.85 2.22
C LYS A 126 -20.88 -37.80 1.45
N GLU A 127 -22.18 -37.50 1.40
CA GLU A 127 -23.19 -38.34 0.75
C GLU A 127 -23.93 -37.49 -0.28
N LEU A 128 -23.67 -37.76 -1.56
CA LEU A 128 -24.31 -37.08 -2.69
C LEU A 128 -25.73 -37.59 -2.96
N VAL A 129 -26.02 -38.80 -2.49
CA VAL A 129 -27.26 -39.52 -2.76
C VAL A 129 -27.76 -40.11 -1.43
N PRO A 130 -29.05 -40.02 -1.12
CA PRO A 130 -29.60 -40.68 0.06
C PRO A 130 -29.34 -42.18 -0.02
N LYS A 131 -28.98 -42.78 1.12
CA LYS A 131 -28.80 -44.23 1.19
C LYS A 131 -30.12 -44.92 0.85
N PRO A 132 -30.12 -45.87 -0.11
CA PRO A 132 -31.33 -46.58 -0.46
C PRO A 132 -31.82 -47.41 0.73
N ILE A 133 -33.11 -47.26 1.06
CA ILE A 133 -33.76 -47.92 2.20
C ILE A 133 -34.04 -49.40 1.90
N LYS A 134 -34.24 -49.73 0.62
CA LYS A 134 -34.54 -51.09 0.16
C LYS A 134 -33.84 -51.34 -1.17
N GLU A 135 -33.33 -52.56 -1.32
CA GLU A 135 -32.75 -53.02 -2.57
C GLU A 135 -33.81 -53.02 -3.69
N PHE A 136 -33.40 -52.58 -4.87
CA PHE A 136 -34.25 -52.59 -6.05
C PHE A 136 -34.33 -54.03 -6.58
N THR A 137 -35.43 -54.72 -6.32
CA THR A 137 -35.65 -56.09 -6.81
C THR A 137 -36.34 -56.08 -8.16
N TYR A 138 -35.66 -56.54 -9.21
CA TYR A 138 -36.27 -56.82 -10.50
C TYR A 138 -37.12 -58.09 -10.39
N ARG A 139 -38.41 -58.00 -10.71
CA ARG A 139 -39.24 -59.19 -10.87
C ARG A 139 -38.88 -59.83 -12.21
N ILE A 140 -37.95 -60.79 -12.20
CA ILE A 140 -37.68 -61.62 -13.37
C ILE A 140 -38.84 -62.62 -13.50
N GLY A 141 -39.69 -62.41 -14.51
CA GLY A 141 -40.60 -63.41 -15.09
C GLY A 141 -41.73 -63.92 -14.19
N GLY A 142 -42.95 -63.41 -14.40
CA GLY A 142 -44.17 -64.19 -14.10
C GLY A 142 -44.52 -65.07 -15.31
N PRO A 143 -45.08 -66.29 -15.11
CA PRO A 143 -45.32 -67.24 -16.19
C PRO A 143 -46.41 -66.75 -17.14
N ILE A 144 -46.24 -67.13 -18.42
CA ILE A 144 -47.10 -66.84 -19.58
C ILE A 144 -48.47 -67.47 -19.40
#